data_AF-A0A3S3EHE0-F1
#
_entry.id   AF-A0A3S3EHE0-F1
#
_cell.length_a   1.000
_cell.length_b   1.000
_cell.length_c   1.000
_cell.angle_alpha   90.00
_cell.angle_beta   90.00
_cell.angle_gamma   90.00
#
_symmetry.space_group_name_H-M   'P 1'
#
loop_
_entity.id
_entity.type
_entity.pdbx_description
1 polymer ?
#
loop_
_entity_poly.entity_id
_entity_poly.type
_entity_poly.pdbx_seq_one_letter_code
_entity_poly.pdbx_strand_id
1 'polypeptide(L)' 'MAKGWTFQSLIDAKMTVTAFCHHAPCNHSQKLDLAKLRDRFGPDAPAMADDIIPKLKCAKCGGRKVGTIYTPDTSPRSR' A
#
# COMPACT_ATOMS: atom_id res chain seq x y z
N MET A 1 10.25 1.67 -20.53
CA MET A 1 9.61 0.87 -19.47
C MET A 1 8.79 1.84 -18.63
N ALA A 2 7.46 1.70 -18.59
CA ALA A 2 6.65 2.58 -17.74
C ALA A 2 7.15 2.46 -16.30
N LYS A 3 7.61 3.58 -15.74
CA LYS A 3 8.31 3.66 -14.45
C LYS A 3 7.28 3.50 -13.32
N GLY A 4 6.87 2.26 -13.06
CA GLY A 4 5.90 1.93 -12.02
C GLY A 4 6.40 2.33 -10.63
N TRP A 5 5.47 2.57 -9.70
CA TRP A 5 5.80 2.86 -8.30
C TRP A 5 6.45 1.64 -7.64
N THR A 6 7.59 1.85 -6.99
CA THR A 6 8.26 0.88 -6.11
C THR A 6 8.02 1.21 -4.64
N PHE A 7 8.29 0.27 -3.73
CA PHE A 7 8.18 0.55 -2.29
C PHE A 7 9.04 1.74 -1.85
N GLN A 8 10.28 1.84 -2.35
CA GLN A 8 11.15 2.96 -2.01
C GLN A 8 10.59 4.29 -2.55
N SER A 9 10.13 4.32 -3.81
CA SER A 9 9.57 5.55 -4.39
C SER A 9 8.31 6.07 -3.67
N LEU A 10 7.47 5.15 -3.16
CA LEU A 10 6.30 5.53 -2.36
C LEU A 10 6.71 6.15 -1.02
N ILE A 11 7.74 5.60 -0.37
CA ILE A 11 8.29 6.14 0.89
C ILE A 11 8.90 7.52 0.64
N ASP A 12 9.71 7.68 -0.41
CA ASP A 12 10.36 8.94 -0.76
C ASP A 12 9.34 10.03 -1.08
N ALA A 13 8.25 9.66 -1.74
CA ALA A 13 7.12 10.54 -2.03
C ALA A 13 6.18 10.75 -0.83
N LYS A 14 6.48 10.19 0.34
CA LYS A 14 5.65 10.25 1.56
C LYS A 14 4.21 9.77 1.34
N MET A 15 4.04 8.80 0.44
CA MET A 15 2.72 8.23 0.17
C MET A 15 2.25 7.39 1.36
N THR A 16 0.97 7.50 1.68
CA THR A 16 0.28 6.53 2.55
C THR A 16 -0.47 5.54 1.67
N VAL A 17 -0.19 4.25 1.81
CA VAL A 17 -0.98 3.19 1.18
C VAL A 17 -1.86 2.52 2.23
N THR A 18 -3.17 2.55 2.01
CA THR A 18 -4.16 1.93 2.91
C THR A 18 -4.78 0.73 2.22
N ALA A 19 -4.73 -0.44 2.86
CA ALA A 19 -5.47 -1.61 2.43
C ALA A 19 -6.89 -1.56 3.02
N PHE A 20 -7.89 -1.84 2.19
CA PHE A 20 -9.31 -1.85 2.57
C PHE A 20 -9.96 -3.19 2.22
N CYS A 21 -10.66 -3.80 3.17
CA CYS A 21 -11.41 -5.03 2.94
C CYS A 21 -12.80 -4.74 2.37
N HIS A 22 -13.03 -5.12 1.11
CA HIS A 22 -14.31 -4.99 0.41
C HIS A 22 -15.35 -6.03 0.81
N HIS A 23 -15.06 -6.89 1.80
CA HIS A 23 -16.11 -7.71 2.40
C HIS A 23 -16.98 -6.82 3.30
N ALA A 24 -18.18 -6.49 2.83
CA ALA A 24 -19.07 -5.50 3.46
C ALA A 24 -19.33 -5.72 4.97
N PRO A 25 -19.46 -6.96 5.50
CA PRO A 25 -19.54 -7.16 6.95
C PRO A 25 -18.26 -6.83 7.73
N CYS A 26 -17.10 -6.85 7.08
CA CYS A 26 -15.81 -6.58 7.71
C CYS A 26 -15.42 -5.10 7.66
N ASN A 27 -15.43 -4.50 6.46
CA ASN A 27 -15.06 -3.10 6.17
C ASN A 27 -13.77 -2.61 6.87
N HIS A 28 -12.86 -3.51 7.22
CA HIS A 28 -11.66 -3.16 7.94
C HIS A 28 -10.64 -2.51 7.00
N SER A 29 -10.02 -1.42 7.46
CA SER A 29 -8.94 -0.74 6.77
C SER A 29 -7.68 -0.69 7.63
N GLN A 30 -6.52 -0.79 7.00
CA GLN A 30 -5.24 -0.67 7.67
C GLN A 30 -4.24 0.05 6.78
N LYS A 31 -3.49 1.01 7.35
CA LYS A 31 -2.29 1.55 6.69
C LYS A 31 -1.25 0.45 6.57
N LEU A 32 -0.66 0.33 5.39
CA LEU A 32 0.44 -0.58 5.15
C LEU A 32 1.73 0.07 5.67
N ASP A 33 2.53 -0.73 6.37
CA ASP A 33 3.88 -0.33 6.74
C ASP A 33 4.79 -0.50 5.52
N LEU A 34 4.96 0.59 4.77
CA LEU A 34 5.76 0.59 3.54
C LEU A 34 7.23 0.27 3.80
N ALA A 35 7.80 0.69 4.94
CA ALA A 35 9.17 0.37 5.29
C ALA A 35 9.35 -1.13 5.52
N LYS A 36 8.43 -1.76 6.26
CA LYS A 36 8.45 -3.21 6.47
C LYS A 36 8.23 -3.99 5.17
N LEU A 37 7.38 -3.51 4.27
CA LEU A 37 7.17 -4.14 2.97
C LEU A 37 8.39 -3.99 2.05
N ARG A 38 9.04 -2.82 2.06
CA ARG A 38 10.32 -2.58 1.39
C ARG A 38 11.39 -3.54 1.87
N ASP A 39 11.55 -3.68 3.18
CA ASP A 39 12.59 -4.55 3.77
C ASP A 39 12.34 -6.03 3.44
N ARG A 40 11.08 -6.41 3.24
CA ARG A 40 10.68 -7.78 2.87
C ARG A 40 10.85 -8.09 1.38
N PHE A 41 10.51 -7.16 0.50
CA PHE A 41 10.43 -7.40 -0.94
C PHE A 41 11.57 -6.77 -1.74
N GLY A 42 12.30 -5.84 -1.14
CA GLY A 42 13.34 -5.03 -1.77
C GLY A 42 12.84 -3.62 -2.12
N PRO A 43 13.77 -2.63 -2.17
CA PRO A 43 13.43 -1.23 -2.46
C PRO A 43 12.84 -1.01 -3.86
N ASP A 44 13.33 -1.76 -4.84
CA ASP A 44 12.92 -1.65 -6.25
C ASP A 44 11.75 -2.56 -6.63
N ALA A 45 11.20 -3.32 -5.67
CA ALA A 45 10.06 -4.17 -5.94
C ALA A 45 8.82 -3.32 -6.26
N PRO A 46 8.02 -3.74 -7.26
CA PRO A 46 6.86 -2.98 -7.71
C PRO A 46 5.76 -3.02 -6.64
N ALA A 47 5.08 -1.89 -6.50
CA ALA A 47 4.19 -1.58 -5.37
C ALA A 47 2.83 -1.03 -5.83
N MET A 48 2.44 -1.27 -7.09
CA MET A 48 1.10 -0.95 -7.56
C MET A 48 0.08 -1.97 -7.05
N ALA A 49 -1.20 -1.63 -7.20
CA ALA A 49 -2.31 -2.45 -6.71
C ALA A 49 -2.19 -3.92 -7.17
N ASP A 50 -1.89 -4.12 -8.45
CA ASP A 50 -1.75 -5.45 -9.06
C ASP A 50 -0.57 -6.26 -8.49
N ASP A 51 0.48 -5.59 -8.01
CA ASP A 51 1.66 -6.25 -7.42
C ASP A 51 1.47 -6.64 -5.95
N ILE A 52 0.67 -5.85 -5.22
CA ILE A 52 0.50 -5.98 -3.77
C ILE A 52 -0.75 -6.80 -3.43
N ILE A 53 -1.90 -6.51 -4.04
CA ILE A 53 -3.20 -7.12 -3.70
C ILE A 53 -3.14 -8.66 -3.65
N PRO A 54 -2.50 -9.37 -4.60
CA PRO A 54 -2.42 -10.83 -4.57
C PRO A 54 -1.73 -11.41 -3.32
N LYS A 55 -0.88 -10.61 -2.67
CA LYS A 55 -0.09 -10.96 -1.48
C LYS A 55 -0.78 -10.58 -0.17
N LEU A 56 -1.91 -9.86 -0.22
CA LEU A 56 -2.64 -9.39 0.95
C LEU A 56 -3.78 -10.33 1.36
N LYS A 57 -4.05 -10.32 2.66
CA LYS A 57 -5.27 -10.85 3.27
C LYS A 57 -5.71 -9.89 4.37
N CYS A 58 -7.02 -9.74 4.57
CA CYS A 58 -7.53 -8.92 5.65
C CYS A 58 -7.05 -9.48 7.00
N ALA A 59 -6.44 -8.65 7.84
CA ALA A 59 -5.95 -9.06 9.15
C ALA A 59 -7.10 -9.44 10.12
N LYS A 60 -8.31 -8.92 9.88
CA LYS A 60 -9.49 -9.16 10.74
C LYS A 60 -10.26 -10.42 10.36
N CYS A 61 -10.55 -10.63 9.07
CA CYS A 61 -11.40 -11.74 8.61
C CYS A 61 -10.70 -12.77 7.71
N GLY A 62 -9.43 -12.55 7.34
CA GLY A 62 -8.69 -13.42 6.41
C GLY A 62 -9.12 -13.31 4.95
N GLY A 63 -10.15 -12.52 4.63
CA GLY A 63 -10.67 -12.35 3.27
C GLY A 63 -9.65 -11.76 2.29
N ARG A 64 -9.75 -12.14 1.01
CA ARG A 64 -8.86 -11.72 -0.08
C ARG A 64 -9.44 -10.62 -0.98
N LYS A 65 -10.69 -10.22 -0.73
CA LYS A 65 -11.32 -9.04 -1.38
C LYS A 65 -10.75 -7.78 -0.74
N VAL A 66 -9.51 -7.46 -1.07
CA VAL A 66 -8.75 -6.31 -0.55
C VAL A 66 -8.43 -5.37 -1.69
N GLY A 67 -8.69 -4.08 -1.51
CA GLY A 67 -8.23 -3.02 -2.39
C GLY A 67 -7.18 -2.16 -1.70
N THR A 68 -6.50 -1.31 -2.46
CA THR A 68 -5.52 -0.35 -1.95
C THR A 68 -5.91 1.08 -2.34
N ILE A 69 -5.69 2.01 -1.41
CA ILE A 69 -5.89 3.46 -1.60
C ILE A 69 -4.52 4.12 -1.41
N TYR A 70 -4.11 4.93 -2.39
CA TYR A 70 -2.86 5.66 -2.38
C TYR A 70 -3.13 7.14 -2.11
N THR A 71 -2.68 7.64 -0.98
CA THR A 71 -2.89 9.03 -0.58
C THR A 71 -1.53 9.76 -0.53
N PRO A 72 -1.32 10.81 -1.34
CA PRO A 72 -0.12 11.63 -1.23
C PRO A 72 -0.13 12.46 0.06
N ASP A 73 1.05 12.76 0.58
CA ASP A 73 1.21 13.78 1.61
C ASP A 73 1.03 15.17 0.97
N THR A 74 -0.14 15.77 1.20
CA THR A 74 -0.48 17.12 0.70
C THR A 74 -0.15 18.22 1.71
N SER A 75 0.58 17.90 2.79
CA SER A 75 0.98 18.90 3.78
C SER A 75 1.82 19.98 3.11
N PRO A 76 1.59 21.28 3.40
CA PRO A 76 2.39 22.35 2.83
C PRO A 76 3.86 22.15 3.20
N ARG A 77 4.73 22.13 2.18
CA ARG A 77 6.18 22.09 2.40
C ARG A 77 6.60 23.42 3.03
N SER A 78 6.93 23.42 4.32
CA SER A 78 7.60 24.55 4.96
C SER A 78 8.92 24.80 4.23
N ARG A 79 9.06 25.99 3.64
CA ARG A 79 10.23 26.44 2.89
C ARG A 79 11.37 26.82 3.85
#